data_AF-A0A4R0JST8-F1
#
_entry.id   AF-A0A4R0JST8-F1
#
_cell.length_a   1.000
_cell.length_b   1.000
_cell.length_c   1.000
_cell.angle_alpha   90.00
_cell.angle_beta   90.00
_cell.angle_gamma   90.00
#
_symmetry.space_group_name_H-M   'P 1'
#
loop_
_entity.id
_entity.type
_entity.pdbx_description
1 polymer ?
#
loop_
_entity_poly.entity_id
_entity_poly.type
_entity_poly.pdbx_seq_one_letter_code
_entity_poly.pdbx_strand_id
1 'polypeptide(L)'
;MSRLSHVVKRLEQRGFVTRRPAEDDGRITVATITDAGYEVLVAAAPGHVATVREYVVDTLTPEQLAELKTIADQILAKMDRGKAC
;
A
#
# COMPACT_ATOMS: atom_id res chain seq x y z
N MET A 1 16.34 7.38 -9.24
CA MET A 1 15.03 6.77 -9.57
C MET A 1 14.27 6.43 -8.29
N SER A 2 13.02 6.86 -8.17
CA SER A 2 12.17 6.71 -6.97
C SER A 2 11.95 5.24 -6.58
N ARG A 3 11.91 4.95 -5.26
CA ARG A 3 11.62 3.60 -4.70
C ARG A 3 10.33 3.01 -5.26
N LEU A 4 9.31 3.85 -5.50
CA LEU A 4 8.03 3.44 -6.06
C LEU A 4 8.20 2.92 -7.49
N SER A 5 8.93 3.64 -8.34
CA SER A 5 9.16 3.25 -9.74
C SER A 5 9.83 1.87 -9.86
N HIS A 6 10.77 1.56 -8.97
CA HIS A 6 11.41 0.23 -8.92
C HIS A 6 10.45 -0.87 -8.48
N VAL A 7 9.60 -0.62 -7.48
CA VAL A 7 8.60 -1.59 -7.01
C VAL A 7 7.60 -1.89 -8.12
N VAL A 8 7.04 -0.84 -8.75
CA VAL A 8 6.05 -1.00 -9.83
C VAL A 8 6.68 -1.72 -11.03
N LYS A 9 7.93 -1.42 -11.40
CA LYS A 9 8.65 -2.15 -12.46
C LYS A 9 8.73 -3.65 -12.16
N ARG A 10 9.00 -4.06 -10.91
CA ARG A 10 9.03 -5.48 -10.54
C ARG A 10 7.65 -6.12 -10.57
N LEU A 11 6.61 -5.41 -10.14
CA LEU A 11 5.24 -5.91 -10.23
C LEU A 11 4.80 -6.09 -11.68
N GLU A 12 5.20 -5.18 -12.56
CA GLU A 12 4.92 -5.26 -14.00
C GLU A 12 5.69 -6.42 -14.66
N GLN A 13 6.97 -6.61 -14.31
CA GLN A 13 7.76 -7.77 -14.76
C GLN A 13 7.15 -9.11 -14.35
N ARG A 14 6.41 -9.14 -13.23
CA ARG A 14 5.67 -10.33 -12.77
C ARG A 14 4.27 -10.44 -13.39
N GLY A 15 3.87 -9.49 -14.23
CA GLY A 15 2.56 -9.47 -14.89
C GLY A 15 1.41 -9.06 -13.97
N PHE A 16 1.69 -8.52 -12.77
CA PHE A 16 0.65 -8.19 -11.79
C PHE A 16 0.07 -6.79 -11.97
N VAL A 17 0.79 -5.90 -12.66
CA VAL A 17 0.32 -4.55 -13.00
C VAL A 17 0.74 -4.20 -14.42
N THR A 18 0.04 -3.27 -15.05
CA THR A 18 0.43 -2.62 -16.30
C THR A 18 0.57 -1.13 -16.10
N ARG A 19 1.55 -0.50 -16.76
CA ARG A 19 1.71 0.95 -16.76
C ARG A 19 1.31 1.57 -18.09
N ARG A 20 0.59 2.69 -18.03
CA ARG A 20 0.22 3.49 -19.21
C ARG A 20 0.33 4.99 -18.86
N PRO A 21 0.73 5.86 -19.80
CA PRO A 21 0.54 7.30 -19.63
C PRO A 21 -0.94 7.61 -19.40
N ALA A 22 -1.24 8.61 -18.57
CA ALA A 22 -2.62 9.09 -18.45
C ALA A 22 -3.06 9.74 -19.77
N GLU A 23 -4.34 9.60 -20.11
CA GLU A 23 -4.90 10.16 -21.34
C GLU A 23 -4.86 11.70 -21.33
N ASP A 24 -5.05 12.30 -20.15
CA ASP A 24 -5.14 13.76 -19.98
C ASP A 24 -3.78 14.43 -19.70
N ASP A 25 -2.78 13.68 -19.25
CA ASP A 25 -1.43 14.21 -18.97
C ASP A 25 -0.35 13.12 -19.12
N GLY A 26 0.46 13.23 -20.17
CA GLY A 26 1.58 12.33 -20.43
C GLY A 26 2.70 12.35 -19.38
N ARG A 27 2.69 13.30 -18.43
CA ARG A 27 3.60 13.32 -17.27
C ARG A 27 3.18 12.36 -16.16
N ILE A 28 1.91 11.91 -16.19
CA ILE A 28 1.36 10.97 -15.22
C ILE A 28 1.44 9.56 -15.79
N THR A 29 1.98 8.63 -15.01
CA THR A 29 1.93 7.20 -15.32
C THR A 29 0.93 6.53 -14.40
N VAL A 30 -0.12 5.95 -14.98
CA VAL A 30 -1.13 5.17 -14.29
C VAL A 30 -0.64 3.71 -14.22
N ALA A 31 -0.64 3.13 -13.03
CA ALA A 31 -0.40 1.70 -12.82
C ALA A 31 -1.72 1.02 -12.48
N THR A 32 -2.12 0.05 -13.30
CA THR A 32 -3.38 -0.69 -13.15
C THR A 32 -3.08 -2.14 -12.80
N ILE A 33 -3.78 -2.71 -11.82
CA ILE A 33 -3.66 -4.14 -11.49
C ILE A 33 -4.24 -4.98 -12.62
N THR A 34 -3.59 -6.10 -12.94
CA THR A 34 -4.10 -7.09 -13.90
C THR A 34 -4.99 -8.11 -13.17
N ASP A 35 -5.75 -8.91 -13.93
CA ASP A 35 -6.52 -10.01 -13.35
C ASP A 35 -5.62 -11.00 -12.60
N ALA A 36 -4.48 -11.37 -13.18
CA ALA A 36 -3.48 -12.22 -12.52
C ALA A 36 -2.91 -11.58 -11.23
N GLY A 37 -2.69 -10.25 -11.25
CA GLY A 37 -2.28 -9.52 -10.05
C GLY A 37 -3.36 -9.52 -8.97
N TYR A 38 -4.63 -9.40 -9.38
CA TYR A 38 -5.77 -9.43 -8.49
C TYR A 38 -5.99 -10.82 -7.87
N GLU A 39 -5.85 -11.90 -8.64
CA GLU A 39 -5.88 -13.27 -8.12
C GLU A 39 -4.83 -13.50 -7.04
N VAL A 40 -3.60 -13.03 -7.26
CA VAL A 40 -2.51 -13.10 -6.27
C VAL A 40 -2.86 -12.31 -5.01
N LEU A 41 -3.46 -11.12 -5.17
CA LEU A 41 -3.92 -10.32 -4.03
C LEU A 41 -4.99 -11.07 -3.21
N VAL A 42 -5.99 -11.64 -3.89
CA VAL A 42 -7.07 -12.41 -3.24
C VAL A 42 -6.51 -13.64 -2.54
N ALA A 43 -5.58 -14.36 -3.16
CA ALA A 43 -4.94 -15.53 -2.55
C ALA A 43 -4.09 -15.16 -1.31
N ALA A 44 -3.44 -14.00 -1.32
CA ALA A 44 -2.62 -13.53 -0.20
C ALA A 44 -3.43 -12.91 0.95
N ALA A 45 -4.62 -12.37 0.67
CA ALA A 45 -5.41 -11.61 1.64
C ALA A 45 -5.76 -12.38 2.93
N PRO A 46 -6.21 -13.66 2.91
CA PRO A 46 -6.54 -14.39 4.13
C PRO A 46 -5.33 -14.55 5.06
N GLY A 47 -4.18 -14.91 4.50
CA GLY A 47 -2.93 -15.04 5.28
C GLY A 47 -2.49 -13.71 5.88
N HIS A 48 -2.56 -12.63 5.10
CA HIS A 48 -2.23 -11.29 5.59
C HIS A 48 -3.16 -10.85 6.74
N VAL A 49 -4.48 -11.04 6.59
CA VAL A 49 -5.45 -10.68 7.63
C VAL A 49 -5.24 -11.50 8.90
N ALA A 50 -4.99 -12.80 8.78
CA ALA A 50 -4.74 -13.67 9.93
C ALA A 50 -3.51 -13.20 10.72
N THR A 51 -2.39 -12.91 10.03
CA THR A 51 -1.17 -12.41 10.68
C THR A 51 -1.40 -11.05 11.35
N VAL A 52 -2.06 -10.10 10.68
CA VAL A 52 -2.34 -8.79 11.26
C VAL A 52 -3.24 -8.90 12.49
N ARG A 53 -4.22 -9.81 12.46
CA ARG A 53 -5.08 -10.09 13.61
C ARG A 53 -4.30 -10.67 14.78
N GLU A 54 -3.53 -11.73 14.55
CA GLU A 54 -2.74 -12.42 15.57
C GLU A 54 -1.79 -11.46 16.30
N TYR A 55 -0.99 -10.69 15.57
CA TYR A 55 0.09 -9.91 16.16
C TYR A 55 -0.30 -8.49 16.58
N VAL A 56 -1.42 -7.96 16.10
CA VAL A 56 -1.76 -6.54 16.31
C VAL A 56 -3.19 -6.39 16.82
N VAL A 57 -4.18 -6.80 16.03
CA VAL A 57 -5.58 -6.43 16.31
C VAL A 57 -6.13 -7.19 17.51
N ASP A 58 -5.95 -8.50 17.57
CA ASP A 58 -6.52 -9.35 18.63
C ASP A 58 -5.68 -9.29 19.92
N THR A 59 -4.48 -8.69 19.88
CA THR A 59 -3.62 -8.46 21.05
C THR A 59 -4.00 -7.19 21.83
N LEU A 60 -4.72 -6.25 21.21
CA LEU A 60 -5.05 -4.94 21.78
C LEU A 60 -6.52 -4.85 22.16
N THR A 61 -6.84 -4.13 23.24
CA THR A 61 -8.23 -3.75 23.52
C THR A 61 -8.72 -2.73 22.48
N PRO A 62 -10.04 -2.57 22.29
CA PRO A 62 -10.59 -1.56 21.38
C PRO A 62 -10.07 -0.14 21.66
N GLU A 63 -9.89 0.21 22.93
CA GLU A 63 -9.37 1.52 23.36
C GLU A 63 -7.90 1.68 22.98
N GLN A 64 -7.08 0.65 23.20
CA GLN A 64 -5.67 0.65 22.82
C GLN A 64 -5.48 0.73 21.29
N LEU A 65 -6.35 0.06 20.53
CA LEU A 65 -6.33 0.14 19.07
C LEU A 65 -6.69 1.56 18.57
N ALA A 66 -7.66 2.22 19.22
CA ALA A 66 -8.01 3.61 18.94
C ALA A 66 -6.87 4.59 19.29
N GLU A 67 -6.16 4.33 20.39
CA GLU A 67 -4.99 5.11 20.78
C GLU A 67 -3.82 4.91 19.81
N LEU A 68 -3.55 3.67 19.39
CA LEU A 68 -2.54 3.36 18.37
C LEU A 68 -2.80 4.15 17.08
N LYS A 69 -4.06 4.22 16.63
CA LYS A 69 -4.45 5.05 15.48
C LYS A 69 -4.08 6.52 15.70
N THR A 70 -4.45 7.08 16.86
CA THR A 70 -4.16 8.47 17.22
C THR A 70 -2.66 8.76 17.18
N ILE A 71 -1.85 7.88 17.75
CA ILE A 71 -0.38 8.01 17.78
C ILE A 71 0.18 7.93 16.35
N ALA A 72 -0.24 6.96 15.56
CA ALA A 72 0.21 6.80 14.17
C ALA A 72 -0.13 8.03 13.32
N ASP A 73 -1.34 8.58 13.45
CA ASP A 73 -1.77 9.77 12.73
C ASP A 73 -0.90 11.00 13.07
N GLN A 74 -0.55 11.18 14.35
CA GLN A 74 0.33 12.27 14.77
C GLN A 74 1.73 12.17 14.17
N ILE A 75 2.29 10.94 14.10
CA ILE A 75 3.60 10.68 13.48
C ILE A 75 3.53 10.95 11.98
N LEU A 76 2.53 10.40 11.28
CA LEU A 76 2.34 10.59 9.84
C LEU A 76 2.19 12.07 9.48
N ALA A 77 1.41 12.83 10.27
CA ALA A 77 1.22 14.26 10.07
C ALA A 77 2.52 15.07 10.17
N LYS A 78 3.53 14.60 10.91
CA LYS A 78 4.86 15.21 10.95
C LYS A 78 5.72 14.80 9.76
N MET A 79 5.66 13.53 9.35
CA MET A 79 6.41 13.03 8.20
C MET A 79 5.97 13.65 6.88
N ASP A 80 4.66 13.81 6.67
CA ASP A 80 4.14 14.36 5.41
C ASP A 80 4.42 15.85 5.26
N ARG A 81 4.50 16.60 6.38
CA ARG A 81 5.00 17.99 6.37
C ARG A 81 6.46 18.08 5.91
N GLY A 82 7.28 17.06 6.21
CA GLY A 82 8.67 17.00 5.78
C GLY A 82 8.87 16.61 4.31
N LYS A 83 7.85 16.01 3.65
CA LYS A 83 7.90 15.65 2.22
C LYS A 83 7.44 16.79 1.28
N ALA A 84 6.90 17.87 1.85
CA ALA A 84 6.44 19.05 1.11
C ALA A 84 7.53 20.13 0.95
N CYS A 85 8.78 19.85 1.37
CA CYS A 85 9.94 20.71 1.20
C CYS A 85 10.93 20.12 0.21
#